data_AF-A0AAW1PXT8-F1
#
_entry.id   AF-A0AAW1PXT8-F1
#
_cell.length_a   1.000
_cell.length_b   1.000
_cell.length_c   1.000
_cell.angle_alpha   90.00
_cell.angle_beta   90.00
_cell.angle_gamma   90.00
#
_symmetry.space_group_name_H-M   'P 1'
#
loop_
_entity.id
_entity.type
_entity.pdbx_description
1 polymer ?
#
loop_
_entity_poly.entity_id
_entity_poly.type
_entity_poly.pdbx_seq_one_letter_code
_entity_poly.pdbx_strand_id
1 'polypeptide(L)'
;MRAARRPIRDQHRTAWWTATQPRQIRVHAKKPSHHDQDKIKAARSTQLQATDVLAKLLGARDPDAVRAVAQEYIEHLSEQFFMISSTYLEMAKKEGNAEMFGQMQNVLKIAMEEKQKTLRPEIQLLNRLIAEDSSSARKQILNTQEAGRTLVMNNRYFFGLLDKFTRDVNGQPDNARKMKLSMQLREIKKEATARIPA
;
A
#
# COMPACT_ATOMS: atom_id res chain seq x y z
N MET A 1 60.54 -19.38 -67.48
CA MET A 1 61.40 -19.89 -66.38
C MET A 1 60.49 -20.62 -65.39
N ARG A 2 60.35 -21.95 -65.46
CA ARG A 2 61.13 -23.00 -64.73
C ARG A 2 61.27 -22.69 -63.23
N ALA A 3 60.49 -23.37 -62.39
CA ALA A 3 60.92 -24.47 -61.47
C ALA A 3 61.00 -23.92 -60.01
N ALA A 4 60.76 -24.61 -58.89
CA ALA A 4 60.57 -26.02 -58.59
C ALA A 4 59.92 -26.20 -57.18
N ARG A 5 59.17 -27.29 -57.02
CA ARG A 5 59.17 -28.32 -55.94
C ARG A 5 59.29 -27.93 -54.45
N ARG A 6 58.32 -28.47 -53.68
CA ARG A 6 58.24 -28.77 -52.22
C ARG A 6 59.40 -29.73 -51.76
N PRO A 7 59.47 -30.34 -50.52
CA PRO A 7 58.62 -30.33 -49.30
C PRO A 7 59.39 -30.41 -47.93
N ILE A 8 58.69 -30.56 -46.78
CA ILE A 8 58.84 -31.64 -45.73
C ILE A 8 58.57 -31.20 -44.26
N ARG A 9 57.64 -31.96 -43.64
CA ARG A 9 57.38 -32.36 -42.21
C ARG A 9 57.14 -31.28 -41.13
N ASP A 10 56.00 -31.25 -40.43
CA ASP A 10 55.32 -32.25 -39.57
C ASP A 10 55.92 -32.31 -38.16
N GLN A 11 55.21 -31.76 -37.15
CA GLN A 11 54.85 -32.40 -35.87
C GLN A 11 54.55 -31.44 -34.69
N HIS A 12 53.39 -31.71 -34.06
CA HIS A 12 53.00 -31.50 -32.64
C HIS A 12 53.04 -30.10 -32.00
N ARG A 13 51.85 -29.57 -31.62
CA ARG A 13 51.42 -29.43 -30.20
C ARG A 13 50.15 -28.57 -30.00
N THR A 14 49.10 -29.22 -29.53
CA THR A 14 48.21 -28.85 -28.40
C THR A 14 47.66 -27.41 -28.27
N ALA A 15 46.36 -27.28 -28.61
CA ALA A 15 45.26 -26.84 -27.76
C ALA A 15 45.50 -25.74 -26.70
N TRP A 16 44.92 -24.55 -26.88
CA TRP A 16 44.30 -23.74 -25.81
C TRP A 16 43.11 -22.93 -26.38
N TRP A 17 41.95 -23.56 -26.46
CA TRP A 17 40.68 -22.85 -26.27
C TRP A 17 40.51 -22.71 -24.75
N THR A 18 40.57 -21.50 -24.20
CA THR A 18 39.96 -21.25 -22.90
C THR A 18 38.91 -20.17 -23.07
N ALA A 19 37.71 -20.64 -23.41
CA ALA A 19 36.48 -19.96 -23.09
C ALA A 19 36.48 -19.66 -21.59
N THR A 20 36.45 -18.37 -21.25
CA THR A 20 36.22 -17.89 -19.89
C THR A 20 34.82 -18.34 -19.47
N GLN A 21 34.72 -19.46 -18.76
CA GLN A 21 33.45 -19.88 -18.15
C GLN A 21 33.03 -18.82 -17.12
N PRO A 22 31.79 -18.30 -17.17
CA PRO A 22 31.29 -17.46 -16.09
C PRO A 22 31.26 -18.30 -14.81
N ARG A 23 32.00 -17.84 -13.79
CA ARG A 23 31.96 -18.38 -12.43
C ARG A 23 30.50 -18.46 -11.99
N GLN A 24 29.97 -19.67 -11.87
CA GLN A 24 28.68 -19.87 -11.22
C GLN A 24 28.83 -19.48 -9.75
N ILE A 25 28.29 -18.32 -9.39
CA ILE A 25 28.05 -17.95 -8.00
C ILE A 25 26.98 -18.91 -7.49
N ARG A 26 27.42 -19.99 -6.85
CA ARG A 26 26.54 -20.98 -6.22
C ARG A 26 25.98 -20.38 -4.93
N VAL A 27 25.01 -19.47 -5.06
CA VAL A 27 24.19 -19.02 -3.93
C VAL A 27 23.57 -20.26 -3.29
N HIS A 28 24.05 -20.63 -2.11
CA HIS A 28 23.42 -21.66 -1.29
C HIS A 28 22.09 -21.09 -0.80
N ALA A 29 21.04 -21.24 -1.62
CA ALA A 29 19.69 -20.93 -1.23
C ALA A 29 19.31 -21.85 -0.06
N LYS A 30 19.44 -21.32 1.17
CA LYS A 30 19.01 -21.96 2.39
C LYS A 30 17.53 -22.31 2.22
N LYS A 31 17.18 -23.61 2.25
CA LYS A 31 15.79 -24.04 2.12
C LYS A 31 14.96 -23.31 3.19
N PRO A 32 13.83 -22.67 2.83
CA PRO A 32 13.00 -21.96 3.79
C PRO A 32 12.51 -22.94 4.86
N SER A 33 12.55 -22.52 6.12
CA SER A 33 12.05 -23.33 7.23
C SER A 33 10.54 -23.58 7.07
N HIS A 34 9.99 -24.59 7.75
CA HIS A 34 8.54 -24.84 7.74
C HIS A 34 7.73 -23.58 8.08
N HIS A 35 8.19 -22.80 9.06
CA HIS A 35 7.57 -21.54 9.45
C HIS A 35 7.62 -20.47 8.35
N ASP A 36 8.71 -20.41 7.57
CA ASP A 36 8.81 -19.49 6.42
C ASP A 36 7.87 -19.90 5.30
N GLN A 37 7.71 -21.20 5.06
CA GLN A 37 6.78 -21.71 4.04
C GLN A 37 5.33 -21.37 4.39
N ASP A 38 4.94 -21.47 5.66
CA ASP A 38 3.58 -21.12 6.08
C ASP A 38 3.30 -19.62 5.96
N LYS A 39 4.28 -18.78 6.30
CA LYS A 39 4.19 -17.31 6.07
C LYS A 39 4.04 -16.97 4.59
N ILE A 40 4.82 -17.62 3.72
CA ILE A 40 4.75 -17.40 2.27
C ILE A 40 3.36 -17.81 1.74
N LYS A 41 2.83 -18.95 2.18
CA LYS A 41 1.48 -19.40 1.79
C LYS A 41 0.40 -18.42 2.26
N ALA A 42 0.48 -17.98 3.51
CA ALA A 42 -0.47 -17.01 4.07
C ALA A 42 -0.43 -15.69 3.28
N ALA A 43 0.76 -15.13 3.05
CA ALA A 43 0.92 -13.88 2.28
C ALA A 43 0.38 -14.03 0.85
N ARG A 44 0.65 -15.16 0.18
CA ARG A 44 0.12 -15.44 -1.17
C ARG A 44 -1.41 -15.54 -1.15
N SER A 45 -1.98 -16.19 -0.15
CA SER A 45 -3.44 -16.30 -0.03
C SER A 45 -4.09 -14.93 0.18
N THR A 46 -3.52 -14.10 1.05
CA THR A 46 -3.99 -12.72 1.27
C THR A 46 -3.91 -11.90 -0.01
N GLN A 47 -2.82 -12.05 -0.78
CA GLN A 47 -2.69 -11.35 -2.05
C GLN A 47 -3.74 -11.78 -3.07
N LEU A 48 -3.94 -13.09 -3.24
CA LEU A 48 -4.95 -13.60 -4.17
C LEU A 48 -6.37 -13.13 -3.79
N GLN A 49 -6.69 -13.16 -2.50
CA GLN A 49 -7.97 -12.68 -1.99
C GLN A 49 -8.16 -11.17 -2.22
N ALA A 50 -7.13 -10.37 -1.97
CA ALA A 50 -7.18 -8.93 -2.21
C ALA A 50 -7.35 -8.62 -3.71
N THR A 51 -6.63 -9.34 -4.57
CA THR A 51 -6.74 -9.21 -6.03
C THR A 51 -8.12 -9.63 -6.54
N ASP A 52 -8.70 -10.71 -6.01
CA ASP A 52 -10.05 -11.16 -6.39
C ASP A 52 -11.12 -10.12 -6.04
N VAL A 53 -11.08 -9.59 -4.82
CA VAL A 53 -12.01 -8.53 -4.39
C VAL A 53 -11.85 -7.27 -5.24
N LEU A 54 -10.61 -6.87 -5.55
CA LEU A 54 -10.35 -5.72 -6.41
C LEU A 54 -10.90 -5.95 -7.83
N ALA A 55 -10.73 -7.14 -8.39
CA ALA A 55 -11.27 -7.49 -9.70
C ALA A 55 -12.79 -7.44 -9.74
N LYS A 56 -13.47 -7.96 -8.69
CA LYS A 56 -14.93 -7.88 -8.55
C LYS A 56 -15.41 -6.43 -8.49
N LEU A 57 -14.74 -5.61 -7.68
CA LEU A 57 -15.06 -4.20 -7.56
C LEU A 57 -14.86 -3.43 -8.88
N LEU A 58 -13.81 -3.74 -9.64
CA LEU A 58 -13.57 -3.13 -10.96
C LEU A 58 -14.53 -3.63 -12.04
N GLY A 59 -15.04 -4.86 -11.89
CA GLY A 59 -16.07 -5.43 -12.77
C GLY A 59 -17.43 -4.76 -12.60
N ALA A 60 -17.71 -4.19 -11.42
CA ALA A 60 -18.88 -3.35 -11.18
C ALA A 60 -18.64 -1.97 -11.81
N ARG A 61 -19.27 -1.72 -12.97
CA ARG A 61 -18.99 -0.56 -13.82
C ARG A 61 -19.58 0.75 -13.32
N ASP A 62 -20.66 0.69 -12.55
CA ASP A 62 -21.35 1.86 -12.01
C ASP A 62 -21.21 1.97 -10.47
N PRO A 63 -21.36 3.18 -9.90
CA PRO A 63 -21.12 3.40 -8.48
C PRO A 63 -22.01 2.58 -7.53
N ASP A 64 -23.26 2.28 -7.92
CA ASP A 64 -24.18 1.55 -7.05
C ASP A 64 -23.84 0.06 -7.01
N ALA A 65 -23.47 -0.51 -8.16
CA ALA A 65 -22.92 -1.86 -8.21
C ALA A 65 -21.61 -1.99 -7.40
N VAL A 66 -20.72 -0.98 -7.46
CA VAL A 66 -19.48 -0.98 -6.66
C VAL A 66 -19.81 -0.98 -5.17
N ARG A 67 -20.80 -0.19 -4.73
CA ARG A 67 -21.26 -0.20 -3.32
C ARG A 67 -21.79 -1.56 -2.90
N ALA A 68 -22.63 -2.19 -3.73
CA ALA A 68 -23.19 -3.51 -3.44
C ALA A 68 -22.08 -4.56 -3.25
N VAL A 69 -21.10 -4.58 -4.16
CA VAL A 69 -19.92 -5.47 -4.04
C VAL A 69 -19.10 -5.13 -2.79
N ALA A 70 -18.86 -3.85 -2.52
CA ALA A 70 -18.11 -3.44 -1.33
C ALA A 70 -18.80 -3.86 -0.01
N GLN A 71 -20.14 -3.82 0.02
CA GLN A 71 -20.94 -4.29 1.15
C GLN A 71 -20.90 -5.82 1.30
N GLU A 72 -21.01 -6.56 0.19
CA GLU A 72 -20.89 -8.02 0.20
C GLU A 72 -19.51 -8.47 0.74
N TYR A 73 -18.44 -7.77 0.37
CA TYR A 73 -17.07 -8.10 0.74
C TYR A 73 -16.49 -7.23 1.88
N ILE A 74 -17.35 -6.64 2.72
CA ILE A 74 -16.94 -5.64 3.72
C ILE A 74 -15.87 -6.12 4.72
N GLU A 75 -15.88 -7.41 5.06
CA GLU A 75 -14.89 -8.05 5.93
C GLU A 75 -13.53 -8.19 5.25
N HIS A 76 -13.53 -8.27 3.92
CA HIS A 76 -12.34 -8.43 3.09
C HIS A 76 -11.67 -7.09 2.76
N LEU A 77 -12.39 -5.97 2.93
CA LEU A 77 -11.87 -4.60 2.83
C LEU A 77 -10.97 -4.25 4.03
N SER A 78 -9.88 -5.00 4.16
CA SER A 78 -8.87 -4.91 5.21
C SER A 78 -7.74 -3.93 4.85
N GLU A 79 -6.88 -3.61 5.82
CA GLU A 79 -5.66 -2.84 5.57
C GLU A 79 -4.79 -3.47 4.47
N GLN A 80 -4.64 -4.80 4.50
CA GLN A 80 -3.88 -5.54 3.50
C GLN A 80 -4.48 -5.39 2.10
N PHE A 81 -5.81 -5.43 1.97
CA PHE A 81 -6.49 -5.17 0.72
C PHE A 81 -6.16 -3.76 0.18
N PHE A 82 -6.24 -2.73 1.02
CA PHE A 82 -5.96 -1.35 0.59
C PHE A 82 -4.48 -1.11 0.27
N MET A 83 -3.54 -1.76 0.98
CA MET A 83 -2.11 -1.68 0.64
C MET A 83 -1.79 -2.32 -0.71
N ILE A 84 -2.33 -3.51 -0.98
CA ILE A 84 -2.13 -4.21 -2.25
C ILE A 84 -2.78 -3.42 -3.39
N SER A 85 -4.00 -2.95 -3.19
CA SER A 85 -4.71 -2.15 -4.19
C SER A 85 -4.01 -0.83 -4.49
N SER A 86 -3.43 -0.18 -3.48
CA SER A 86 -2.62 1.03 -3.65
C SER A 86 -1.35 0.78 -4.46
N THR A 87 -0.74 -0.40 -4.29
CA THR A 87 0.41 -0.82 -5.12
C THR A 87 0.01 -0.90 -6.60
N TYR A 88 -1.13 -1.51 -6.91
CA TYR A 88 -1.64 -1.57 -8.28
C TYR A 88 -2.04 -0.20 -8.82
N LEU A 89 -2.62 0.67 -7.99
CA LEU A 89 -2.94 2.05 -8.37
C LEU A 89 -1.66 2.84 -8.73
N GLU A 90 -0.59 2.68 -7.95
CA GLU A 90 0.71 3.28 -8.25
C GLU A 90 1.34 2.74 -9.53
N MET A 91 1.18 1.44 -9.81
CA MET A 91 1.62 0.83 -11.08
C MET A 91 0.87 1.43 -12.27
N ALA A 92 -0.47 1.47 -12.22
CA ALA A 92 -1.29 2.08 -13.27
C ALA A 92 -0.90 3.55 -13.53
N LYS A 93 -0.59 4.30 -12.47
CA LYS A 93 -0.08 5.67 -12.57
C LYS A 93 1.27 5.74 -13.28
N LYS A 94 2.22 4.87 -12.94
CA LYS A 94 3.57 4.84 -13.53
C LYS A 94 3.54 4.40 -14.99
N GLU A 95 2.65 3.49 -15.35
CA GLU A 95 2.43 3.01 -16.72
C GLU A 95 1.70 4.04 -17.61
N GLY A 96 1.22 5.15 -17.03
CA GLY A 96 0.49 6.18 -17.77
C GLY A 96 -0.92 5.78 -18.18
N ASN A 97 -1.46 4.68 -17.61
CA ASN A 97 -2.83 4.24 -17.88
C ASN A 97 -3.83 5.08 -17.07
N ALA A 98 -4.11 6.29 -17.55
CA ALA A 98 -4.94 7.27 -16.86
C ALA A 98 -6.39 6.79 -16.64
N GLU A 99 -6.94 6.04 -17.59
CA GLU A 99 -8.29 5.47 -17.49
C GLU A 99 -8.38 4.47 -16.33
N MET A 100 -7.48 3.48 -16.31
CA MET A 100 -7.44 2.48 -15.24
C MET A 100 -7.11 3.12 -13.89
N PHE A 101 -6.19 4.10 -13.86
CA PHE A 101 -5.89 4.85 -12.64
C PHE A 101 -7.14 5.55 -12.09
N GLY A 102 -7.89 6.25 -12.93
CA GLY A 102 -9.13 6.92 -12.54
C GLY A 102 -10.21 5.94 -12.07
N GLN A 103 -10.39 4.83 -12.79
CA GLN A 103 -11.35 3.79 -12.42
C GLN A 103 -11.00 3.16 -11.06
N MET A 104 -9.74 2.74 -10.87
CA MET A 104 -9.26 2.18 -9.61
C MET A 104 -9.39 3.18 -8.46
N GLN A 105 -9.06 4.45 -8.69
CA GLN A 105 -9.20 5.48 -7.67
C GLN A 105 -10.64 5.65 -7.22
N ASN A 106 -11.60 5.69 -8.16
CA ASN A 106 -13.01 5.81 -7.85
C ASN A 106 -13.55 4.59 -7.10
N VAL A 107 -13.21 3.40 -7.56
CA VAL A 107 -13.64 2.15 -6.94
C VAL A 107 -13.09 2.01 -5.51
N LEU A 108 -11.81 2.32 -5.30
CA LEU A 108 -11.20 2.27 -3.97
C LEU A 108 -11.77 3.32 -3.03
N LYS A 109 -12.13 4.50 -3.55
CA LYS A 109 -12.84 5.52 -2.78
C LYS A 109 -14.19 4.99 -2.28
N ILE A 110 -15.01 4.41 -3.15
CA ILE A 110 -16.32 3.85 -2.77
C ILE A 110 -16.14 2.71 -1.77
N ALA A 111 -15.20 1.80 -2.00
CA ALA A 111 -14.93 0.70 -1.06
C ALA A 111 -14.49 1.22 0.31
N MET A 112 -13.65 2.25 0.36
CA MET A 112 -13.26 2.90 1.62
C MET A 112 -14.45 3.57 2.31
N GLU A 113 -15.33 4.24 1.57
CA GLU A 113 -16.56 4.85 2.12
C GLU A 113 -17.49 3.80 2.75
N GLU A 114 -17.67 2.63 2.11
CA GLU A 114 -18.45 1.54 2.72
C GLU A 114 -17.74 0.97 3.95
N LYS A 115 -16.42 0.77 3.90
CA LYS A 115 -15.65 0.29 5.06
C LYS A 115 -15.75 1.25 6.24
N GLN A 116 -15.67 2.53 5.98
CA GLN A 116 -15.75 3.60 6.96
C GLN A 116 -17.04 3.54 7.78
N LYS A 117 -18.19 3.21 7.17
CA LYS A 117 -19.48 3.12 7.86
C LYS A 117 -19.50 2.05 8.96
N THR A 118 -18.65 1.03 8.85
CA THR A 118 -18.54 -0.06 9.83
C THR A 118 -17.62 0.28 11.01
N LEU A 119 -16.83 1.35 10.91
CA LEU A 119 -15.87 1.71 11.94
C LEU A 119 -16.56 2.38 13.13
N ARG A 120 -15.89 2.39 14.27
CA ARG A 120 -16.36 3.16 15.43
C ARG A 120 -16.39 4.66 15.12
N PRO A 121 -17.35 5.44 15.67
CA PRO A 121 -17.48 6.87 15.38
C PRO A 121 -16.19 7.67 15.59
N GLU A 122 -15.38 7.33 16.59
CA GLU A 122 -14.10 8.01 16.86
C GLU A 122 -13.08 7.80 15.74
N ILE A 123 -13.01 6.57 15.22
CA ILE A 123 -12.15 6.23 14.07
C ILE A 123 -12.72 6.92 12.84
N GLN A 124 -14.05 6.95 12.70
CA GLN A 124 -14.69 7.61 11.58
C GLN A 124 -14.35 9.11 11.52
N LEU A 125 -14.47 9.79 12.66
CA LEU A 125 -14.11 11.19 12.82
C LEU A 125 -12.63 11.42 12.53
N LEU A 126 -11.72 10.61 13.09
CA LEU A 126 -10.29 10.77 12.87
C LEU A 126 -9.91 10.64 11.39
N ASN A 127 -10.43 9.62 10.69
CA ASN A 127 -10.17 9.41 9.27
C ASN A 127 -10.64 10.61 8.43
N ARG A 128 -11.83 11.18 8.73
CA ARG A 128 -12.32 12.40 8.08
C ARG A 128 -11.38 13.59 8.30
N LEU A 129 -10.87 13.76 9.52
CA LEU A 129 -9.96 14.86 9.84
C LEU A 129 -8.58 14.70 9.17
N ILE A 130 -8.09 13.47 9.04
CA ILE A 130 -6.81 13.17 8.35
C ILE A 130 -6.94 13.32 6.83
N ALA A 131 -8.12 13.08 6.26
CA ALA A 131 -8.35 13.28 4.82
C ALA A 131 -8.27 14.76 4.41
N GLU A 132 -8.53 15.69 5.34
CA GLU A 132 -8.55 17.13 5.07
C GLU A 132 -7.22 17.81 5.36
N ASP A 133 -6.57 18.30 4.29
CA ASP A 133 -5.32 19.07 4.39
C ASP A 133 -5.53 20.45 5.05
N SER A 134 -6.69 21.07 4.85
CA SER A 134 -6.94 22.45 5.31
C SER A 134 -7.52 22.52 6.73
N SER A 135 -7.03 23.47 7.53
CA SER A 135 -7.59 23.76 8.86
C SER A 135 -9.05 24.20 8.80
N SER A 136 -9.44 24.94 7.75
CA SER A 136 -10.82 25.38 7.57
C SER A 136 -11.78 24.19 7.39
N ALA A 137 -11.44 23.23 6.51
CA ALA A 137 -12.27 22.04 6.29
C ALA A 137 -12.36 21.16 7.54
N ARG A 138 -11.25 20.96 8.26
CA ARG A 138 -11.26 20.24 9.54
C ARG A 138 -12.15 20.91 10.58
N LYS A 139 -12.10 22.25 10.69
CA LYS A 139 -12.99 22.98 11.60
C LYS A 139 -14.45 22.83 11.22
N GLN A 140 -14.79 22.75 9.93
CA GLN A 140 -16.16 22.46 9.48
C GLN A 140 -16.61 21.06 9.93
N ILE A 141 -15.74 20.05 9.80
CA ILE A 141 -16.03 18.69 10.32
C ILE A 141 -16.23 18.73 11.84
N LEU A 142 -15.34 19.38 12.58
CA LEU A 142 -15.42 19.52 14.04
C LEU A 142 -16.62 20.35 14.52
N ASN A 143 -17.21 21.20 13.65
CA ASN A 143 -18.43 21.95 13.94
C ASN A 143 -19.70 21.11 13.83
N THR A 144 -19.63 19.90 13.27
CA THR A 144 -20.82 19.05 13.13
C THR A 144 -21.30 18.55 14.48
N GLN A 145 -22.62 18.37 14.62
CA GLN A 145 -23.22 17.81 15.83
C GLN A 145 -22.69 16.40 16.13
N GLU A 146 -22.45 15.61 15.07
CA GLU A 146 -21.86 14.27 15.16
C GLU A 146 -20.47 14.32 15.81
N ALA A 147 -19.58 15.19 15.31
CA ALA A 147 -18.24 15.35 15.88
C ALA A 147 -18.30 15.81 17.34
N GLY A 148 -19.19 16.75 17.67
CA GLY A 148 -19.40 17.19 19.06
C GLY A 148 -19.81 16.04 19.99
N ARG A 149 -20.77 15.21 19.56
CA ARG A 149 -21.20 14.02 20.33
C ARG A 149 -20.06 13.01 20.49
N THR A 150 -19.33 12.70 19.42
CA THR A 150 -18.18 11.79 19.45
C THR A 150 -17.09 12.30 20.41
N LEU A 151 -16.76 13.58 20.36
CA LEU A 151 -15.73 14.18 21.22
C LEU A 151 -16.13 14.25 22.68
N VAL A 152 -17.41 14.49 23.00
CA VAL A 152 -17.90 14.54 24.39
C VAL A 152 -18.04 13.12 24.97
N MET A 153 -18.73 12.22 24.26
CA MET A 153 -19.03 10.88 24.77
C MET A 153 -17.80 9.98 24.81
N ASN A 154 -16.88 10.14 23.85
CA ASN A 154 -15.73 9.25 23.68
C ASN A 154 -14.39 9.99 23.74
N ASN A 155 -14.34 11.12 24.47
CA ASN A 155 -13.15 11.96 24.65
C ASN A 155 -11.87 11.14 24.86
N ARG A 156 -11.83 10.37 25.96
CA ARG A 156 -10.64 9.56 26.33
C ARG A 156 -10.21 8.61 25.22
N TYR A 157 -11.16 8.00 24.52
CA TYR A 157 -10.84 7.06 23.45
C TYR A 157 -10.32 7.78 22.19
N PHE A 158 -10.97 8.87 21.77
CA PHE A 158 -10.55 9.63 20.60
C PHE A 158 -9.13 10.18 20.76
N PHE A 159 -8.83 10.83 21.90
CA PHE A 159 -7.47 11.35 22.13
C PHE A 159 -6.45 10.23 22.37
N GLY A 160 -6.83 9.13 23.01
CA GLY A 160 -5.98 7.95 23.14
C GLY A 160 -5.62 7.34 21.76
N LEU A 161 -6.58 7.30 20.84
CA LEU A 161 -6.36 6.88 19.46
C LEU A 161 -5.42 7.85 18.73
N LEU A 162 -5.65 9.16 18.85
CA LEU A 162 -4.82 10.19 18.23
C LEU A 162 -3.38 10.15 18.75
N ASP A 163 -3.19 9.92 20.05
CA ASP A 163 -1.87 9.77 20.67
C ASP A 163 -1.17 8.48 20.24
N LYS A 164 -1.92 7.38 20.06
CA LYS A 164 -1.37 6.16 19.47
C LYS A 164 -0.88 6.42 18.04
N PHE A 165 -1.72 7.00 17.18
CA PHE A 165 -1.34 7.34 15.80
C PHE A 165 -0.13 8.28 15.75
N THR A 166 -0.08 9.28 16.61
CA THR A 166 1.06 10.20 16.69
C THR A 166 2.35 9.47 17.05
N ARG A 167 2.30 8.53 18.01
CA ARG A 167 3.46 7.68 18.36
C ARG A 167 3.87 6.78 17.20
N ASP A 168 2.91 6.15 16.53
CA ASP A 168 3.18 5.25 15.40
C ASP A 168 3.85 6.00 14.24
N VAL A 169 3.36 7.20 13.90
CA VAL A 169 3.97 8.06 12.87
C VAL A 169 5.37 8.53 13.28
N ASN A 170 5.55 8.91 14.55
CA ASN A 170 6.86 9.36 15.04
C ASN A 170 7.92 8.25 15.02
N GLY A 171 7.51 6.98 15.14
CA GLY A 171 8.39 5.81 15.04
C GLY A 171 8.85 5.47 13.61
N GLN A 172 8.29 6.10 12.57
CA GLN A 172 8.68 5.84 11.18
C GLN A 172 10.00 6.55 10.81
N PRO A 173 10.75 6.07 9.80
CA PRO A 173 11.92 6.77 9.27
C PRO A 173 11.57 8.19 8.78
N ASP A 174 12.50 9.13 8.93
CA ASP A 174 12.27 10.51 8.53
C ASP A 174 12.11 10.66 7.01
N ASN A 175 11.01 11.29 6.62
CA ASN A 175 10.69 11.62 5.24
C ASN A 175 9.65 12.76 5.20
N ALA A 176 9.47 13.38 4.04
CA ALA A 176 8.55 14.50 3.87
C ALA A 176 7.08 14.15 4.23
N ARG A 177 6.65 12.90 3.98
CA ARG A 177 5.28 12.46 4.29
C ARG A 177 5.07 12.37 5.80
N LYS A 178 6.04 11.81 6.54
CA LYS A 178 6.03 11.77 8.02
C LYS A 178 5.90 13.17 8.60
N MET A 179 6.75 14.12 8.15
CA MET A 179 6.71 15.49 8.66
C MET A 179 5.34 16.15 8.45
N LYS A 180 4.77 16.01 7.24
CA LYS A 180 3.43 16.53 6.93
C LYS A 180 2.38 15.91 7.86
N LEU A 181 2.38 14.59 8.01
CA LEU A 181 1.39 13.88 8.81
C LEU A 181 1.52 14.18 10.32
N SER A 182 2.73 14.21 10.86
CA SER A 182 2.97 14.57 12.27
C SER A 182 2.48 15.99 12.60
N MET A 183 2.70 16.95 11.68
CA MET A 183 2.19 18.31 11.84
C MET A 183 0.66 18.32 11.79
N GLN A 184 0.05 17.61 10.84
CA GLN A 184 -1.41 17.52 10.72
C GLN A 184 -2.06 16.90 11.96
N LEU A 185 -1.51 15.80 12.50
CA LEU A 185 -2.03 15.16 13.72
C LEU A 185 -1.96 16.10 14.93
N ARG A 186 -0.90 16.92 15.03
CA ARG A 186 -0.77 17.94 16.09
C ARG A 186 -1.84 19.02 15.97
N GLU A 187 -2.08 19.52 14.77
CA GLU A 187 -3.13 20.51 14.52
C GLU A 187 -4.52 19.93 14.79
N ILE A 188 -4.79 18.69 14.35
CA ILE A 188 -6.04 17.99 14.68
C ILE A 188 -6.24 17.91 16.19
N LYS A 189 -5.19 17.54 16.95
CA LYS A 189 -5.26 17.45 18.41
C LYS A 189 -5.64 18.80 19.02
N LYS A 190 -4.95 19.86 18.62
CA LYS A 190 -5.21 21.23 19.09
C LYS A 190 -6.63 21.69 18.76
N GLU A 191 -7.05 21.51 17.51
CA GLU A 191 -8.39 21.90 17.03
C GLU A 191 -9.50 21.12 17.75
N ALA A 192 -9.30 19.82 18.00
CA ALA A 192 -10.27 18.97 18.71
C ALA A 192 -10.33 19.28 20.20
N THR A 193 -9.20 19.54 20.87
CA THR A 193 -9.18 19.91 22.30
C THR A 193 -9.94 21.21 22.54
N ALA A 194 -9.83 22.19 21.63
CA ALA A 194 -10.56 23.46 21.73
C ALA A 194 -12.10 23.32 21.64
N ARG A 195 -12.61 22.12 21.30
CA ARG A 195 -14.06 21.84 21.21
C ARG A 195 -14.66 21.24 22.46
N ILE A 196 -13.83 20.77 23.38
CA ILE A 196 -14.32 20.15 24.60
C ILE A 196 -14.58 21.27 25.61
N PRO A 197 -15.81 21.40 26.13
CA PRO A 197 -16.07 22.34 27.21
C PRO A 197 -15.20 21.98 28.43
N ALA A 198 -14.66 23.01 29.08
CA ALA A 198 -13.84 22.87 30.29
C ALA A 198 -14.61 22.23 31.44
#